data_AF-A0AAE4R7G8-F1
#
_entry.id   AF-A0AAE4R7G8-F1
#
_cell.length_a   1.000
_cell.length_b   1.000
_cell.length_c   1.000
_cell.angle_alpha   90.00
_cell.angle_beta   90.00
_cell.angle_gamma   90.00
#
_symmetry.space_group_name_H-M   'P 1'
#
loop_
_entity.id
_entity.type
_entity.pdbx_description
1 polymer ?
#
loop_
_entity_poly.entity_id
_entity_poly.type
_entity_poly.pdbx_seq_one_letter_code
_entity_poly.pdbx_strand_id
1 'polypeptide(L)'
;MALIDEAVINAAVGYVFRAPVGTAKPTPDELDSVDPERFGCQVLNVKVSGSPTTYKLKQGATDTTADLDLAASADAVTSALEALPSIGAGNVIVEGVSAGDAAGLTITVSGALQSKTLTLTGTATGGTSPAVDVEVVKAPNGWRNVGHTSRDDMPEFGFDGGDTEVKGTWQKKRLREIATGDPVADSVTINLSQWDADSLELYYGEDAAPDEDGVFGVSGDFEPIECAVLIIIVDGSVRIGFYAPKASVKRDDSVNLPVDDLASLPIKVTFLNLGARRLYDWISKALFKKS
;
A
#
# COMPACT_ATOMS: atom_id res chain seq x y z
N MET A 1 8.33 -30.66 -22.31
CA MET A 1 8.09 -29.44 -21.51
C MET A 1 6.86 -29.75 -20.68
N ALA A 2 7.02 -30.01 -19.38
CA ALA A 2 5.86 -30.33 -18.55
C ALA A 2 5.02 -29.07 -18.40
N LEU A 3 3.72 -29.16 -18.68
CA LEU A 3 2.76 -28.12 -18.33
C LEU A 3 2.73 -28.08 -16.80
N ILE A 4 3.00 -26.90 -16.23
CA ILE A 4 2.87 -26.68 -14.79
C ILE A 4 1.45 -26.12 -14.62
N ASP A 5 0.51 -26.96 -14.23
CA ASP A 5 -0.90 -26.55 -14.08
C ASP A 5 -1.05 -25.42 -13.04
N GLU A 6 -0.14 -25.34 -12.06
CA GLU A 6 -0.05 -24.24 -11.07
C GLU A 6 0.39 -22.89 -11.67
N ALA A 7 0.84 -22.84 -12.93
CA ALA A 7 1.19 -21.60 -13.63
C ALA A 7 -0.03 -20.95 -14.33
N VAL A 8 -1.21 -21.57 -14.26
CA VAL A 8 -2.47 -20.96 -14.67
C VAL A 8 -3.09 -20.29 -13.46
N ILE A 9 -3.26 -18.97 -13.54
CA ILE A 9 -3.73 -18.15 -12.41
C ILE A 9 -5.05 -17.51 -12.78
N ASN A 10 -6.02 -17.66 -11.88
CA ASN A 10 -7.23 -16.86 -11.87
C ASN A 10 -6.96 -15.62 -11.01
N ALA A 11 -6.71 -14.48 -11.64
CA ALA A 11 -6.48 -13.21 -10.96
C ALA A 11 -7.79 -12.67 -10.35
N ALA A 12 -8.36 -13.40 -9.39
CA ALA A 12 -9.63 -13.09 -8.76
C ALA A 12 -9.52 -11.94 -7.74
N VAL A 13 -8.32 -11.73 -7.16
CA VAL A 13 -8.05 -10.67 -6.18
C VAL A 13 -6.69 -10.03 -6.47
N GLY A 14 -6.66 -8.71 -6.59
CA GLY A 14 -5.44 -7.92 -6.79
C GLY A 14 -5.36 -6.75 -5.79
N TYR A 15 -4.17 -6.51 -5.27
CA TYR A 15 -3.87 -5.40 -4.37
C TYR A 15 -2.78 -4.53 -4.99
N VAL A 16 -3.01 -3.22 -5.07
CA VAL A 16 -2.06 -2.27 -5.66
C VAL A 16 -1.47 -1.43 -4.54
N PHE A 17 -0.14 -1.29 -4.53
CA PHE A 17 0.59 -0.54 -3.52
C PHE A 17 1.48 0.51 -4.18
N ARG A 18 1.58 1.68 -3.52
CA ARG A 18 2.53 2.75 -3.84
C ARG A 18 3.54 2.94 -2.71
N ALA A 19 4.74 3.39 -3.05
CA ALA A 19 5.78 3.76 -2.09
C ALA A 19 6.68 4.86 -2.69
N PRO A 20 7.54 5.53 -1.90
CA PRO A 20 8.55 6.43 -2.44
C PRO A 20 9.45 5.75 -3.48
N VAL A 21 9.93 6.52 -4.47
CA VAL A 21 10.80 6.01 -5.54
C VAL A 21 11.99 5.25 -4.96
N GLY A 22 12.23 4.04 -5.46
CA GLY A 22 13.36 3.23 -5.07
C GLY A 22 13.17 2.41 -3.77
N THR A 23 11.99 2.43 -3.16
CA THR A 23 11.62 1.54 -2.03
C THR A 23 11.93 0.08 -2.37
N ALA A 24 12.44 -0.68 -1.39
CA ALA A 24 12.82 -2.07 -1.62
C ALA A 24 11.60 -2.96 -1.92
N LYS A 25 11.75 -3.85 -2.90
CA LYS A 25 10.74 -4.87 -3.22
C LYS A 25 10.68 -5.96 -2.13
N PRO A 26 9.52 -6.60 -1.93
CA PRO A 26 9.42 -7.77 -1.07
C PRO A 26 10.24 -8.94 -1.61
N THR A 27 10.77 -9.76 -0.72
CA THR A 27 11.38 -11.05 -1.08
C THR A 27 10.32 -12.05 -1.51
N PRO A 28 10.68 -13.10 -2.28
CA PRO A 28 9.73 -14.15 -2.64
C PRO A 28 9.09 -14.86 -1.42
N ASP A 29 9.84 -15.03 -0.33
CA ASP A 29 9.34 -15.66 0.91
C ASP A 29 8.35 -14.76 1.68
N GLU A 30 8.63 -13.46 1.72
CA GLU A 30 7.68 -12.48 2.27
C GLU A 30 6.40 -12.48 1.44
N LEU A 31 6.51 -12.41 0.11
CA LEU A 31 5.35 -12.41 -0.77
C LEU A 31 4.52 -13.71 -0.67
N ASP A 32 5.15 -14.86 -0.49
CA ASP A 32 4.46 -16.15 -0.35
C ASP A 32 3.63 -16.25 0.94
N SER A 33 3.99 -15.48 1.97
CA SER A 33 3.37 -15.52 3.30
C SER A 33 2.55 -14.28 3.67
N VAL A 34 2.66 -13.20 2.88
CA VAL A 34 2.07 -11.90 3.19
C VAL A 34 0.54 -11.91 3.23
N ASP A 35 -0.03 -11.32 4.27
CA ASP A 35 -1.39 -10.81 4.26
C ASP A 35 -1.37 -9.42 3.55
N PRO A 36 -1.92 -9.29 2.32
CA PRO A 36 -1.82 -8.04 1.56
C PRO A 36 -2.48 -6.85 2.26
N GLU A 37 -3.55 -7.08 3.05
CA GLU A 37 -4.25 -6.00 3.76
C GLU A 37 -3.41 -5.42 4.90
N ARG A 38 -2.52 -6.24 5.48
CA ARG A 38 -1.56 -5.83 6.51
C ARG A 38 -0.16 -5.55 5.96
N PHE A 39 0.01 -5.57 4.64
CA PHE A 39 1.31 -5.28 4.04
C PHE A 39 1.66 -3.79 4.23
N GLY A 40 2.86 -3.53 4.75
CA GLY A 40 3.32 -2.18 5.09
C GLY A 40 2.72 -1.53 6.33
N CYS A 41 1.80 -2.20 7.02
CA CYS A 41 1.36 -1.81 8.36
C CYS A 41 2.50 -1.95 9.38
N GLN A 42 2.58 -1.00 10.31
CA GLN A 42 3.30 -1.19 11.56
C GLN A 42 2.46 -2.07 12.49
N VAL A 43 3.10 -2.99 13.19
CA VAL A 43 2.45 -3.80 14.24
C VAL A 43 3.18 -3.57 15.55
N LEU A 44 2.41 -3.24 16.58
CA LEU A 44 2.86 -3.00 17.94
C LEU A 44 2.25 -4.06 18.87
N ASN A 45 2.97 -4.48 19.90
CA ASN A 45 2.40 -5.21 21.03
C ASN A 45 2.41 -4.29 22.25
N VAL A 46 1.28 -4.22 22.95
CA VAL A 46 1.10 -3.45 24.18
C VAL A 46 0.77 -4.41 25.31
N LYS A 47 1.62 -4.42 26.32
CA LYS A 47 1.43 -5.22 27.52
C LYS A 47 1.55 -4.36 28.76
N VAL A 48 0.64 -4.58 29.71
CA VAL A 48 0.60 -3.85 30.97
C VAL A 48 0.85 -4.83 32.12
N SER A 49 1.86 -4.53 32.94
CA SER A 49 2.28 -5.38 34.06
C SER A 49 2.22 -4.62 35.39
N GLY A 50 2.35 -5.35 36.51
CA GLY A 50 2.32 -4.76 37.86
C GLY A 50 0.91 -4.56 38.46
N SER A 51 -0.12 -5.10 37.81
CA SER A 51 -1.54 -5.01 38.23
C SER A 51 -2.03 -3.58 38.53
N PRO A 52 -1.82 -2.61 37.62
CA PRO A 52 -2.35 -1.26 37.79
C PRO A 52 -3.88 -1.26 37.76
N THR A 53 -4.47 -0.22 38.34
CA THR A 53 -5.92 0.00 38.25
C THR A 53 -6.30 0.58 36.89
N THR A 54 -5.46 1.44 36.33
CA THR A 54 -5.67 2.04 35.00
C THR A 54 -4.35 2.25 34.27
N TYR A 55 -4.43 2.36 32.94
CA TYR A 55 -3.33 2.79 32.10
C TYR A 55 -3.79 3.79 31.04
N LYS A 56 -2.84 4.54 30.46
CA LYS A 56 -3.06 5.43 29.33
C LYS A 56 -2.07 5.08 28.24
N LEU A 57 -2.50 5.26 26.99
CA LEU A 57 -1.64 5.19 25.83
C LEU A 57 -1.46 6.59 25.26
N LYS A 58 -0.27 6.85 24.72
CA LYS A 58 0.13 8.17 24.26
C LYS A 58 0.82 8.05 22.91
N GLN A 59 0.28 8.75 21.93
CA GLN A 59 0.90 9.00 20.63
C GLN A 59 1.73 10.29 20.74
N GLY A 60 3.03 10.17 20.47
CA GLY A 60 3.92 11.34 20.47
C GLY A 60 3.98 12.07 21.83
N ALA A 61 4.02 13.42 21.79
CA ALA A 61 4.23 14.24 22.98
C ALA A 61 2.94 14.78 23.63
N THR A 62 1.83 14.82 22.92
CA THR A 62 0.63 15.55 23.34
C THR A 62 -0.63 14.71 23.33
N ASP A 63 -0.71 13.67 22.51
CA ASP A 63 -1.97 12.99 22.26
C ASP A 63 -2.11 11.74 23.13
N THR A 64 -2.98 11.80 24.13
CA THR A 64 -3.07 10.78 25.20
C THR A 64 -4.50 10.34 25.40
N THR A 65 -4.72 9.03 25.52
CA THR A 65 -6.04 8.47 25.78
C THR A 65 -6.58 8.90 27.14
N ALA A 66 -7.90 8.78 27.31
CA ALA A 66 -8.51 8.69 28.63
C ALA A 66 -7.95 7.48 29.41
N ASP A 67 -8.25 7.40 30.71
CA ASP A 67 -7.89 6.23 31.51
C ASP A 67 -8.60 4.98 30.99
N LEU A 68 -7.81 3.95 30.70
CA LEU A 68 -8.26 2.63 30.30
C LEU A 68 -8.14 1.68 31.51
N ASP A 69 -9.16 0.87 31.74
CA ASP A 69 -9.11 -0.23 32.70
C ASP A 69 -8.13 -1.30 32.20
N LEU A 70 -7.37 -1.95 33.08
CA LEU A 70 -6.51 -3.08 32.74
C LEU A 70 -7.26 -4.21 32.01
N ALA A 71 -8.55 -4.38 32.30
CA ALA A 71 -9.43 -5.34 31.65
C ALA A 71 -10.16 -4.81 30.41
N ALA A 72 -9.83 -3.60 29.93
CA ALA A 72 -10.42 -3.03 28.72
C ALA A 72 -10.23 -3.99 27.53
N SER A 73 -11.35 -4.28 26.85
CA SER A 73 -11.37 -5.08 25.63
C SER A 73 -10.67 -4.36 24.47
N ALA A 74 -10.23 -5.13 23.48
CA ALA A 74 -9.65 -4.59 22.25
C ALA A 74 -10.50 -3.45 21.64
N ASP A 75 -11.82 -3.62 21.50
CA ASP A 75 -12.72 -2.60 20.94
C ASP A 75 -12.74 -1.29 21.73
N ALA A 76 -12.61 -1.36 23.06
CA ALA A 76 -12.57 -0.18 23.92
C ALA A 76 -11.25 0.56 23.74
N VAL A 77 -10.15 -0.18 23.56
CA VAL A 77 -8.83 0.38 23.27
C VAL A 77 -8.78 0.96 21.85
N THR A 78 -9.38 0.31 20.86
CA THR A 78 -9.57 0.85 19.49
C THR A 78 -10.28 2.19 19.57
N SER A 79 -11.44 2.25 20.21
CA SER A 79 -12.23 3.48 20.34
C SER A 79 -11.44 4.60 21.02
N ALA A 80 -10.64 4.28 22.04
CA ALA A 80 -9.82 5.26 22.75
C ALA A 80 -8.65 5.78 21.91
N LEU A 81 -8.02 4.91 21.10
CA LEU A 81 -6.95 5.29 20.19
C LEU A 81 -7.47 6.10 19.01
N GLU A 82 -8.62 5.72 18.43
CA GLU A 82 -9.24 6.43 17.31
C GLU A 82 -9.80 7.79 17.69
N ALA A 83 -10.12 8.01 18.97
CA ALA A 83 -10.51 9.31 19.50
C ALA A 83 -9.34 10.31 19.58
N LEU A 84 -8.09 9.85 19.43
CA LEU A 84 -6.90 10.70 19.41
C LEU A 84 -6.83 11.46 18.08
N PRO A 85 -6.73 12.81 18.06
CA PRO A 85 -6.68 13.59 16.82
C PRO A 85 -5.55 13.18 15.86
N SER A 86 -4.43 12.71 16.38
CA SER A 86 -3.28 12.23 15.58
C SER A 86 -3.47 10.84 14.97
N ILE A 87 -4.46 10.08 15.45
CA ILE A 87 -4.78 8.74 14.95
C ILE A 87 -6.04 8.80 14.09
N GLY A 88 -7.15 9.28 14.64
CA GLY A 88 -8.45 9.32 13.96
C GLY A 88 -9.08 7.93 13.75
N ALA A 89 -10.36 7.93 13.37
CA ALA A 89 -11.14 6.71 13.15
C ALA A 89 -10.69 5.90 11.93
N GLY A 90 -10.70 4.57 12.05
CA GLY A 90 -10.37 3.62 10.97
C GLY A 90 -8.86 3.43 10.74
N ASN A 91 -8.00 3.97 11.61
CA ASN A 91 -6.54 3.96 11.39
C ASN A 91 -5.80 2.96 12.29
N VAL A 92 -6.50 2.24 13.17
CA VAL A 92 -5.93 1.19 14.01
C VAL A 92 -6.84 -0.01 14.10
N ILE A 93 -6.25 -1.20 14.13
CA ILE A 93 -6.94 -2.46 14.40
C ILE A 93 -6.29 -3.04 15.66
N VAL A 94 -7.07 -3.23 16.73
CA VAL A 94 -6.59 -3.83 17.98
C VAL A 94 -7.13 -5.25 18.09
N GLU A 95 -6.24 -6.20 18.36
CA GLU A 95 -6.55 -7.62 18.54
C GLU A 95 -6.00 -8.12 19.88
N GLY A 96 -6.66 -9.10 20.48
CA GLY A 96 -6.30 -9.66 21.79
C GLY A 96 -7.42 -9.53 22.82
N VAL A 97 -7.17 -10.00 24.05
CA VAL A 97 -8.18 -10.02 25.12
C VAL A 97 -8.14 -8.73 25.92
N SER A 98 -6.98 -8.40 26.49
CA SER A 98 -6.74 -7.16 27.24
C SER A 98 -5.23 -6.90 27.36
N ALA A 99 -4.86 -5.67 27.73
CA ALA A 99 -3.46 -5.31 27.87
C ALA A 99 -2.79 -5.99 29.09
N GLY A 100 -3.58 -6.40 30.09
CA GLY A 100 -3.11 -7.15 31.26
C GLY A 100 -2.91 -8.65 31.02
N ASP A 101 -3.32 -9.18 29.87
CA ASP A 101 -3.13 -10.58 29.54
C ASP A 101 -1.65 -10.93 29.26
N ALA A 102 -1.31 -12.21 29.36
CA ALA A 102 0.04 -12.68 29.07
C ALA A 102 0.50 -12.34 27.65
N ALA A 103 -0.41 -12.36 26.66
CA ALA A 103 -0.11 -12.00 25.27
C ALA A 103 -0.18 -10.49 24.97
N GLY A 104 -0.81 -9.70 25.85
CA GLY A 104 -1.08 -8.29 25.62
C GLY A 104 -2.06 -8.03 24.46
N LEU A 105 -2.08 -6.80 23.96
CA LEU A 105 -2.85 -6.38 22.80
C LEU A 105 -1.93 -6.18 21.59
N THR A 106 -2.34 -6.67 20.43
CA THR A 106 -1.67 -6.41 19.16
C THR A 106 -2.37 -5.27 18.46
N ILE A 107 -1.64 -4.19 18.18
CA ILE A 107 -2.16 -3.00 17.49
C ILE A 107 -1.53 -2.95 16.10
N THR A 108 -2.37 -3.02 15.07
CA THR A 108 -1.96 -2.85 13.67
C THR A 108 -2.34 -1.45 13.21
N VAL A 109 -1.36 -0.67 12.75
CA VAL A 109 -1.58 0.67 12.18
C VAL A 109 -2.01 0.52 10.72
N SER A 110 -3.18 1.05 10.39
CA SER A 110 -3.87 0.84 9.11
C SER A 110 -4.48 2.14 8.57
N GLY A 111 -5.30 2.05 7.52
CA GLY A 111 -5.98 3.19 6.92
C GLY A 111 -5.01 4.26 6.39
N ALA A 112 -5.31 5.52 6.67
CA ALA A 112 -4.50 6.67 6.27
C ALA A 112 -3.12 6.72 6.97
N LEU A 113 -2.93 5.94 8.04
CA LEU A 113 -1.65 5.80 8.74
C LEU A 113 -0.85 4.57 8.32
N GLN A 114 -1.34 3.79 7.35
CA GLN A 114 -0.55 2.71 6.77
C GLN A 114 0.81 3.25 6.26
N SER A 115 1.87 2.47 6.47
CA SER A 115 3.27 2.82 6.19
C SER A 115 3.87 3.95 7.02
N LYS A 116 3.10 4.59 7.91
CA LYS A 116 3.64 5.60 8.85
C LYS A 116 4.07 4.92 10.15
N THR A 117 5.08 5.51 10.78
CA THR A 117 5.54 5.08 12.10
C THR A 117 4.74 5.79 13.17
N LEU A 118 4.01 5.02 13.96
CA LEU A 118 3.37 5.43 15.20
C LEU A 118 4.35 5.22 16.37
N THR A 119 4.64 6.29 17.10
CA THR A 119 5.39 6.23 18.35
C THR A 119 4.41 6.20 19.51
N LEU A 120 4.03 4.99 19.92
CA LEU A 120 3.12 4.76 21.03
C LEU A 120 3.92 4.50 22.32
N THR A 121 3.55 5.19 23.39
CA THR A 121 4.08 4.99 24.75
C THR A 121 2.92 4.83 25.72
N GLY A 122 3.18 4.37 26.93
CA GLY A 122 2.11 4.24 27.93
C GLY A 122 2.57 4.58 29.34
N THR A 123 1.60 4.94 30.17
CA THR A 123 1.77 5.12 31.60
C THR A 123 0.69 4.35 32.34
N ALA A 124 1.04 3.78 33.48
CA ALA A 124 0.09 3.01 34.29
C ALA A 124 0.11 3.52 35.74
N THR A 125 -1.07 3.49 36.37
CA THR A 125 -1.29 4.02 37.72
C THR A 125 -1.90 2.94 38.61
N GLY A 126 -1.42 2.85 39.85
CA GLY A 126 -1.85 1.84 40.83
C GLY A 126 -1.03 0.55 40.77
N GLY A 127 -1.28 -0.38 41.70
CA GLY A 127 -0.60 -1.68 41.73
C GLY A 127 0.83 -1.66 42.28
N THR A 128 1.58 -2.73 42.02
CA THR A 128 2.97 -2.91 42.45
C THR A 128 3.89 -2.83 41.24
N SER A 129 4.65 -1.74 41.15
CA SER A 129 5.54 -1.44 40.01
C SER A 129 4.84 -1.54 38.65
N PRO A 130 3.79 -0.73 38.41
CA PRO A 130 3.07 -0.76 37.16
C PRO A 130 3.94 -0.31 35.98
N ALA A 131 3.87 -1.02 34.87
CA ALA A 131 4.60 -0.69 33.65
C ALA A 131 3.72 -0.96 32.43
N VAL A 132 3.89 -0.12 31.40
CA VAL A 132 3.31 -0.33 30.07
C VAL A 132 4.47 -0.54 29.11
N ASP A 133 4.60 -1.77 28.63
CA ASP A 133 5.59 -2.16 27.64
C ASP A 133 4.93 -2.06 26.26
N VAL A 134 5.51 -1.24 25.39
CA VAL A 134 5.10 -1.10 23.99
C VAL A 134 6.25 -1.55 23.11
N GLU A 135 6.07 -2.66 22.41
CA GLU A 135 7.06 -3.25 21.52
C GLU A 135 6.65 -3.08 20.06
N VAL A 136 7.58 -2.65 19.21
CA VAL A 136 7.40 -2.68 17.75
C VAL A 136 7.70 -4.10 17.26
N VAL A 137 6.65 -4.90 17.05
CA VAL A 137 6.77 -6.26 16.51
C VAL A 137 7.13 -6.24 15.03
N LYS A 138 6.56 -5.29 14.28
CA LYS A 138 6.84 -5.09 12.86
C LYS A 138 6.89 -3.61 12.53
N ALA A 139 8.02 -3.17 11.97
CA ALA A 139 8.16 -1.81 11.44
C ALA A 139 7.42 -1.66 10.09
N PRO A 140 6.95 -0.45 9.74
CA PRO A 140 6.41 -0.20 8.41
C PRO A 140 7.50 -0.39 7.35
N ASN A 141 7.11 -0.87 6.16
CA ASN A 141 8.04 -1.17 5.06
C ASN A 141 7.99 -0.15 3.91
N GLY A 142 7.27 0.96 4.10
CA GLY A 142 7.11 2.04 3.13
C GLY A 142 6.04 1.82 2.05
N TRP A 143 5.44 0.63 1.96
CA TRP A 143 4.39 0.32 0.99
C TRP A 143 3.01 0.61 1.55
N ARG A 144 2.22 1.41 0.82
CA ARG A 144 0.84 1.78 1.15
C ARG A 144 -0.12 1.27 0.08
N ASN A 145 -1.23 0.67 0.47
CA ASN A 145 -2.26 0.22 -0.45
C ASN A 145 -3.00 1.44 -1.05
N VAL A 146 -3.25 1.43 -2.35
CA VAL A 146 -4.00 2.51 -3.04
C VAL A 146 -5.52 2.31 -2.96
N GLY A 147 -5.99 1.24 -2.31
CA GLY A 147 -7.39 0.99 -2.04
C GLY A 147 -8.04 -0.05 -2.95
N HIS A 148 -9.37 -0.09 -2.92
CA HIS A 148 -10.14 -1.00 -3.77
C HIS A 148 -10.04 -0.62 -5.25
N THR A 149 -9.73 -1.61 -6.07
CA THR A 149 -9.79 -1.54 -7.54
C THR A 149 -11.03 -2.32 -8.01
N SER A 150 -11.65 -1.89 -9.12
CA SER A 150 -12.83 -2.57 -9.66
C SER A 150 -12.50 -4.02 -10.02
N ARG A 151 -13.41 -4.94 -9.70
CA ARG A 151 -13.29 -6.34 -10.08
C ARG A 151 -13.60 -6.55 -11.57
N ASP A 152 -14.48 -5.73 -12.12
CA ASP A 152 -14.91 -5.82 -13.52
C ASP A 152 -13.89 -5.16 -14.46
N ASP A 153 -13.17 -4.13 -13.98
CA ASP A 153 -12.08 -3.47 -14.69
C ASP A 153 -10.71 -3.79 -14.04
N MET A 154 -10.19 -4.96 -14.34
CA MET A 154 -8.88 -5.42 -13.85
C MET A 154 -7.73 -4.54 -14.39
N PRO A 155 -6.59 -4.41 -13.68
CA PRO A 155 -5.43 -3.66 -14.17
C PRO A 155 -4.95 -4.17 -15.54
N GLU A 156 -4.92 -3.29 -16.54
CA GLU A 156 -4.51 -3.62 -17.90
C GLU A 156 -3.05 -3.22 -18.14
N PHE A 157 -2.20 -4.21 -18.45
CA PHE A 157 -0.81 -3.98 -18.81
C PHE A 157 -0.70 -3.66 -20.30
N GLY A 158 -0.45 -2.40 -20.62
CA GLY A 158 -0.37 -1.88 -21.98
C GLY A 158 1.07 -1.53 -22.41
N PHE A 159 1.32 -1.64 -23.71
CA PHE A 159 2.57 -1.22 -24.36
C PHE A 159 2.24 -0.10 -25.36
N ASP A 160 2.73 1.11 -25.10
CA ASP A 160 2.60 2.20 -26.06
C ASP A 160 3.78 2.15 -27.04
N GLY A 161 3.59 1.37 -28.10
CA GLY A 161 4.57 1.19 -29.15
C GLY A 161 4.50 2.32 -30.16
N GLY A 162 5.40 3.30 -30.06
CA GLY A 162 5.58 4.33 -31.07
C GLY A 162 5.78 3.72 -32.47
N ASP A 163 5.10 4.31 -33.45
CA ASP A 163 5.08 3.85 -34.85
C ASP A 163 6.48 3.47 -35.36
N THR A 164 6.63 2.21 -35.77
CA THR A 164 7.87 1.74 -36.41
C THR A 164 7.89 2.18 -37.87
N GLU A 165 8.45 3.36 -38.16
CA GLU A 165 8.73 3.77 -39.54
C GLU A 165 9.83 2.90 -40.16
N VAL A 166 9.45 1.99 -41.06
CA VAL A 166 10.39 1.24 -41.88
C VAL A 166 10.86 2.11 -43.05
N LYS A 167 12.02 2.76 -42.92
CA LYS A 167 12.73 3.35 -44.07
C LYS A 167 13.60 2.29 -44.76
N GLY A 168 13.19 1.87 -45.96
CA GLY A 168 13.95 0.95 -46.81
C GLY A 168 14.74 1.65 -47.92
N THR A 169 15.95 1.15 -48.24
CA THR A 169 16.71 1.51 -49.45
C THR A 169 17.09 0.27 -50.27
N TRP A 170 17.44 0.49 -51.53
CA TRP A 170 17.38 -0.49 -52.63
C TRP A 170 18.46 -1.59 -52.66
N GLN A 171 19.15 -1.91 -51.56
CA GLN A 171 20.19 -2.95 -51.59
C GLN A 171 20.20 -3.98 -50.46
N LYS A 172 19.48 -3.83 -49.34
CA LYS A 172 19.31 -4.90 -48.33
C LYS A 172 17.99 -4.81 -47.57
N LYS A 173 17.18 -5.88 -47.64
CA LYS A 173 15.85 -6.00 -47.02
C LYS A 173 15.98 -6.81 -45.70
N ARG A 174 16.13 -6.11 -44.56
CA ARG A 174 16.19 -6.58 -43.14
C ARG A 174 17.53 -7.16 -42.65
N LEU A 175 18.22 -6.44 -41.76
CA LEU A 175 19.22 -7.06 -40.84
C LEU A 175 19.36 -6.40 -39.45
N ARG A 176 18.67 -5.30 -39.14
CA ARG A 176 18.68 -4.78 -37.77
C ARG A 176 17.54 -3.79 -37.57
N GLU A 177 16.59 -4.17 -36.73
CA GLU A 177 15.59 -3.26 -36.18
C GLU A 177 16.31 -2.47 -35.10
N ILE A 178 16.70 -1.24 -35.42
CA ILE A 178 17.08 -0.26 -34.41
C ILE A 178 15.79 0.48 -34.12
N ALA A 179 15.13 0.15 -33.00
CA ALA A 179 14.04 0.95 -32.47
C ALA A 179 14.60 2.36 -32.26
N THR A 180 14.27 3.26 -33.18
CA THR A 180 14.63 4.67 -33.11
C THR A 180 13.32 5.39 -32.86
N GLY A 181 13.01 5.50 -31.59
CA GLY A 181 11.84 6.14 -31.00
C GLY A 181 12.09 6.15 -29.50
N ASP A 182 11.47 7.07 -28.75
CA ASP A 182 11.52 7.08 -27.29
C ASP A 182 11.39 5.66 -26.71
N PRO A 183 12.11 5.34 -25.62
CA PRO A 183 12.06 3.99 -25.06
C PRO A 183 10.61 3.59 -24.87
N VAL A 184 10.28 2.38 -25.30
CA VAL A 184 9.00 1.73 -25.02
C VAL A 184 8.57 2.07 -23.59
N ALA A 185 7.44 2.77 -23.47
CA ALA A 185 6.83 3.06 -22.20
C ALA A 185 5.87 1.93 -21.86
N ASP A 186 6.37 0.93 -21.13
CA ASP A 186 5.50 -0.07 -20.50
C ASP A 186 4.64 0.66 -19.46
N SER A 187 3.32 0.44 -19.49
CA SER A 187 2.38 1.11 -18.59
C SER A 187 1.30 0.16 -18.09
N VAL A 188 0.69 0.50 -16.96
CA VAL A 188 -0.51 -0.17 -16.46
C VAL A 188 -1.60 0.87 -16.21
N THR A 189 -2.80 0.62 -16.71
CA THR A 189 -3.99 1.42 -16.39
C THR A 189 -4.71 0.77 -15.22
N ILE A 190 -5.06 1.58 -14.22
CA ILE A 190 -5.71 1.13 -12.98
C ILE A 190 -6.92 2.02 -12.72
N ASN A 191 -8.07 1.40 -12.51
CA ASN A 191 -9.31 2.09 -12.12
C ASN A 191 -9.45 2.05 -10.60
N LEU A 192 -9.17 3.18 -9.94
CA LEU A 192 -9.36 3.32 -8.50
C LEU A 192 -10.84 3.55 -8.20
N SER A 193 -11.43 2.71 -7.36
CA SER A 193 -12.83 2.89 -6.92
C SER A 193 -12.93 3.56 -5.55
N GLN A 194 -11.79 3.78 -4.89
CA GLN A 194 -11.71 4.43 -3.59
C GLN A 194 -11.62 5.95 -3.75
N TRP A 195 -12.43 6.68 -2.99
CA TRP A 195 -12.52 8.14 -3.00
C TRP A 195 -11.95 8.72 -1.71
N ASP A 196 -10.62 8.62 -1.58
CA ASP A 196 -9.87 9.24 -0.49
C ASP A 196 -8.84 10.25 -1.02
N ALA A 197 -8.24 11.03 -0.12
CA ALA A 197 -7.27 12.06 -0.48
C ALA A 197 -6.10 11.50 -1.29
N ASP A 198 -5.65 10.29 -0.96
CA ASP A 198 -4.55 9.64 -1.68
C ASP A 198 -4.91 9.24 -3.12
N SER A 199 -6.13 8.74 -3.35
CA SER A 199 -6.61 8.39 -4.69
C SER A 199 -6.86 9.64 -5.54
N LEU A 200 -7.38 10.70 -4.92
CA LEU A 200 -7.51 12.02 -5.55
C LEU A 200 -6.14 12.63 -5.87
N GLU A 201 -5.15 12.46 -5.00
CA GLU A 201 -3.78 12.89 -5.26
C GLU A 201 -3.19 12.16 -6.46
N LEU A 202 -3.36 10.85 -6.56
CA LEU A 202 -2.92 10.06 -7.73
C LEU A 202 -3.58 10.50 -9.05
N TYR A 203 -4.81 11.03 -9.00
CA TYR A 203 -5.57 11.44 -10.18
C TYR A 203 -5.37 12.92 -10.55
N TYR A 204 -5.37 13.83 -9.56
CA TYR A 204 -5.34 15.28 -9.73
C TYR A 204 -3.98 15.93 -9.42
N GLY A 205 -3.04 15.23 -8.80
CA GLY A 205 -1.78 15.79 -8.31
C GLY A 205 -1.83 16.20 -6.84
N GLU A 206 -0.79 16.90 -6.37
CA GLU A 206 -0.68 17.35 -4.98
C GLU A 206 -1.90 18.17 -4.53
N ASP A 207 -2.40 17.92 -3.32
CA ASP A 207 -3.52 18.63 -2.73
C ASP A 207 -3.20 20.13 -2.62
N ALA A 208 -4.02 20.96 -3.24
CA ALA A 208 -3.87 22.41 -3.23
C ALA A 208 -4.52 23.10 -2.02
N ALA A 209 -5.22 22.36 -1.16
CA ALA A 209 -5.85 22.86 0.06
C ALA A 209 -5.51 22.01 1.31
N PRO A 210 -4.22 21.70 1.57
CA PRO A 210 -3.82 20.74 2.61
C PRO A 210 -4.13 21.19 4.05
N ASP A 211 -4.38 22.49 4.25
CA ASP A 211 -4.67 23.08 5.56
C ASP A 211 -6.18 23.27 5.82
N GLU A 212 -7.05 22.86 4.89
CA GLU A 212 -8.51 23.00 5.00
C GLU A 212 -9.18 21.65 5.31
N ASP A 213 -9.66 21.49 6.55
CA ASP A 213 -10.31 20.26 6.99
C ASP A 213 -11.50 19.87 6.08
N GLY A 214 -11.43 18.68 5.50
CA GLY A 214 -12.48 18.11 4.65
C GLY A 214 -12.51 18.65 3.21
N VAL A 215 -11.50 19.40 2.79
CA VAL A 215 -11.38 19.95 1.43
C VAL A 215 -10.16 19.33 0.75
N PHE A 216 -10.33 18.88 -0.50
CA PHE A 216 -9.22 18.55 -1.40
C PHE A 216 -9.19 19.61 -2.51
N GLY A 217 -8.08 20.35 -2.60
CA GLY A 217 -7.90 21.41 -3.57
C GLY A 217 -7.25 20.90 -4.87
N VAL A 218 -7.69 21.43 -6.01
CA VAL A 218 -7.05 21.16 -7.31
C VAL A 218 -6.53 22.48 -7.87
N SER A 219 -5.21 22.62 -7.98
CA SER A 219 -4.52 23.85 -8.44
C SER A 219 -4.61 24.09 -9.95
N GLY A 220 -4.95 23.04 -10.73
CA GLY A 220 -4.99 23.05 -12.19
C GLY A 220 -3.66 22.67 -12.85
N ASP A 221 -2.58 22.58 -12.08
CA ASP A 221 -1.27 22.06 -12.52
C ASP A 221 -1.22 20.55 -12.25
N PHE A 222 -1.46 19.75 -13.29
CA PHE A 222 -1.49 18.29 -13.20
C PHE A 222 -0.10 17.67 -13.40
N GLU A 223 0.81 17.93 -12.46
CA GLU A 223 2.15 17.33 -12.51
C GLU A 223 2.09 15.81 -12.23
N PRO A 224 2.75 14.96 -13.03
CA PRO A 224 2.77 13.53 -12.78
C PRO A 224 3.47 13.18 -11.45
N ILE A 225 2.89 12.24 -10.70
CA ILE A 225 3.47 11.79 -9.44
C ILE A 225 4.46 10.65 -9.70
N GLU A 226 5.70 10.80 -9.24
CA GLU A 226 6.70 9.73 -9.32
C GLU A 226 6.70 8.87 -8.05
N CYS A 227 6.45 7.57 -8.19
CA CYS A 227 6.45 6.62 -7.07
C CYS A 227 6.99 5.24 -7.48
N ALA A 228 7.25 4.36 -6.51
CA ALA A 228 7.40 2.92 -6.74
C ALA A 228 6.02 2.25 -6.69
N VAL A 229 5.83 1.18 -7.47
CA VAL A 229 4.56 0.46 -7.59
C VAL A 229 4.77 -1.03 -7.35
N LEU A 230 3.87 -1.64 -6.58
CA LEU A 230 3.80 -3.08 -6.36
C LEU A 230 2.36 -3.54 -6.55
N ILE A 231 2.13 -4.54 -7.41
CA ILE A 231 0.82 -5.16 -7.59
C ILE A 231 0.94 -6.61 -7.10
N ILE A 232 0.13 -6.99 -6.12
CA ILE A 232 0.06 -8.36 -5.59
C ILE A 232 -1.23 -9.00 -6.09
N ILE A 233 -1.09 -10.02 -6.92
CA ILE A 233 -2.20 -10.84 -7.42
C ILE A 233 -2.24 -12.11 -6.55
N VAL A 234 -3.43 -12.42 -6.03
CA VAL A 234 -3.68 -13.58 -5.18
C VAL A 234 -4.67 -14.52 -5.87
N ASP A 235 -4.26 -15.78 -5.98
CA ASP A 235 -5.11 -16.88 -6.45
C ASP A 235 -4.96 -18.08 -5.52
N GLY A 236 -5.95 -18.29 -4.65
CA GLY A 236 -5.89 -19.30 -3.60
C GLY A 236 -4.65 -19.09 -2.70
N SER A 237 -3.72 -20.06 -2.73
CA SER A 237 -2.45 -19.98 -1.99
C SER A 237 -1.30 -19.38 -2.79
N VAL A 238 -1.48 -19.15 -4.10
CA VAL A 238 -0.43 -18.63 -4.99
C VAL A 238 -0.48 -17.11 -4.98
N ARG A 239 0.71 -16.50 -4.88
CA ARG A 239 0.89 -15.05 -4.90
C ARG A 239 1.91 -14.65 -5.98
N ILE A 240 1.55 -13.65 -6.78
CA ILE A 240 2.43 -13.01 -7.75
C ILE A 240 2.56 -11.53 -7.41
N GLY A 241 3.79 -11.03 -7.37
CA GLY A 241 4.10 -9.62 -7.20
C GLY A 241 4.68 -9.06 -8.49
N PHE A 242 4.10 -8.00 -9.02
CA PHE A 242 4.71 -7.14 -10.03
C PHE A 242 5.29 -5.91 -9.35
N TYR A 243 6.58 -5.64 -9.51
CA TYR A 243 7.25 -4.53 -8.84
C TYR A 243 7.96 -3.63 -9.85
N ALA A 244 7.67 -2.32 -9.81
CA ALA A 244 8.40 -1.28 -10.52
C ALA A 244 9.04 -0.30 -9.52
N PRO A 245 10.38 -0.09 -9.57
CA PRO A 245 11.09 0.78 -8.62
C PRO A 245 10.80 2.28 -8.83
N LYS A 246 10.37 2.65 -10.03
CA LYS A 246 9.98 4.01 -10.39
C LYS A 246 8.90 3.95 -11.48
N ALA A 247 7.85 4.73 -11.29
CA ALA A 247 6.78 4.93 -12.24
C ALA A 247 6.29 6.38 -12.13
N SER A 248 5.80 6.92 -13.24
CA SER A 248 5.09 8.20 -13.31
C SER A 248 3.60 7.91 -13.43
N VAL A 249 2.83 8.42 -12.48
CA VAL A 249 1.37 8.26 -12.41
C VAL A 249 0.72 9.54 -12.90
N LYS A 250 -0.27 9.40 -13.78
CA LYS A 250 -1.10 10.49 -14.29
C LYS A 250 -2.53 10.01 -14.50
N ARG A 251 -3.49 10.92 -14.55
CA ARG A 251 -4.86 10.58 -15.03
C ARG A 251 -4.81 10.02 -16.45
N ASP A 252 -5.58 8.96 -16.71
CA ASP A 252 -5.68 8.33 -18.03
C ASP A 252 -6.90 8.85 -18.81
N ASP A 253 -8.06 8.84 -18.17
CA ASP A 253 -9.34 9.23 -18.76
C ASP A 253 -10.22 10.02 -17.77
N SER A 254 -11.42 10.38 -18.20
CA SER A 254 -12.45 11.08 -17.42
C SER A 254 -12.95 10.21 -16.26
N VAL A 255 -13.28 10.86 -15.15
CA VAL A 255 -13.96 10.22 -14.01
C VAL A 255 -15.26 9.58 -14.49
N ASN A 256 -15.46 8.30 -14.16
CA ASN A 256 -16.69 7.59 -14.46
C ASN A 256 -17.56 7.50 -13.21
N LEU A 257 -18.82 7.93 -13.32
CA LEU A 257 -19.82 7.93 -12.23
C LEU A 257 -21.11 7.23 -12.71
N PRO A 258 -21.09 5.91 -12.95
CA PRO A 258 -22.28 5.17 -13.35
C PRO A 258 -23.27 5.04 -12.18
N VAL A 259 -24.57 4.89 -12.49
CA VAL A 259 -25.62 4.66 -11.49
C VAL A 259 -25.79 3.18 -11.12
N ASP A 260 -25.34 2.30 -12.01
CA ASP A 260 -25.50 0.84 -11.90
C ASP A 260 -24.18 0.12 -11.54
N ASP A 261 -23.07 0.86 -11.41
CA ASP A 261 -21.73 0.33 -11.13
C ASP A 261 -20.94 1.28 -10.21
N LEU A 262 -19.73 0.90 -9.78
CA LEU A 262 -18.87 1.69 -8.91
C LEU A 262 -18.25 2.88 -9.67
N ALA A 263 -18.21 4.02 -8.98
CA ALA A 263 -17.46 5.18 -9.43
C ALA A 263 -15.96 4.84 -9.57
N SER A 264 -15.32 5.28 -10.65
CA SER A 264 -13.90 4.99 -10.92
C SER A 264 -13.10 6.21 -11.35
N LEU A 265 -11.86 6.25 -10.86
CA LEU A 265 -10.81 7.21 -11.17
C LEU A 265 -9.72 6.48 -11.99
N PRO A 266 -9.74 6.58 -13.33
CA PRO A 266 -8.77 5.91 -14.17
C PRO A 266 -7.41 6.62 -14.15
N ILE A 267 -6.37 5.92 -13.72
CA ILE A 267 -4.97 6.39 -13.72
C ILE A 267 -4.10 5.52 -14.62
N LYS A 268 -3.13 6.16 -15.30
CA LYS A 268 -2.09 5.51 -16.08
C LYS A 268 -0.77 5.60 -15.35
N VAL A 269 -0.16 4.46 -15.13
CA VAL A 269 1.13 4.30 -14.46
C VAL A 269 2.16 3.92 -15.51
N THR A 270 3.07 4.82 -15.85
CA THR A 270 4.15 4.57 -16.81
C THR A 270 5.43 4.21 -16.09
N PHE A 271 6.04 3.06 -16.37
CA PHE A 271 7.26 2.62 -15.69
C PHE A 271 8.48 3.37 -16.20
N LEU A 272 9.34 3.82 -15.27
CA LEU A 272 10.51 4.63 -15.58
C LEU A 272 11.79 3.94 -15.11
N ASN A 273 12.88 4.18 -15.81
CA ASN A 273 14.19 3.65 -15.43
C ASN A 273 14.73 4.36 -14.18
N LEU A 274 15.33 3.60 -13.25
CA LEU A 274 15.97 4.11 -12.04
C LEU A 274 17.44 3.68 -11.99
N GLY A 275 18.30 4.46 -12.65
CA GLY A 275 19.75 4.24 -12.66
C GLY A 275 20.12 2.88 -13.25
N ALA A 276 20.82 2.06 -12.46
CA ALA A 276 21.24 0.71 -12.86
C ALA A 276 20.23 -0.40 -12.49
N ARG A 277 19.05 -0.05 -11.96
CA ARG A 277 18.02 -1.03 -11.61
C ARG A 277 17.28 -1.52 -12.86
N ARG A 278 16.69 -2.70 -12.76
CA ARG A 278 15.78 -3.23 -13.79
C ARG A 278 14.48 -2.40 -13.81
N LEU A 279 13.85 -2.32 -14.98
CA LEU A 279 12.62 -1.53 -15.18
C LEU A 279 11.46 -2.02 -14.32
N TYR A 280 11.25 -3.34 -14.25
CA TYR A 280 10.34 -3.99 -13.32
C TYR A 280 10.77 -5.44 -13.07
N ASP A 281 10.19 -6.05 -12.05
CA ASP A 281 10.40 -7.44 -11.66
C ASP A 281 9.06 -8.14 -11.43
N TRP A 282 8.94 -9.36 -11.94
CA TRP A 282 7.92 -10.31 -11.51
C TRP A 282 8.50 -11.19 -10.39
N ILE A 283 7.76 -11.36 -9.31
CA ILE A 283 8.17 -12.02 -8.07
C ILE A 283 7.14 -13.11 -7.76
N SER A 284 7.59 -14.35 -7.67
CA SER A 284 6.78 -15.48 -7.19
C SER A 284 7.73 -16.58 -6.75
N LYS A 285 7.52 -17.09 -5.53
CA LYS A 285 8.29 -18.21 -5.00
C LYS A 285 7.92 -19.53 -5.66
N ALA A 286 6.65 -19.74 -5.98
CA ALA A 286 6.15 -20.96 -6.58
C ALA A 286 6.61 -21.08 -8.05
N LEU A 287 6.51 -19.99 -8.82
CA LEU A 287 6.58 -20.04 -10.28
C LEU A 287 7.99 -19.83 -10.85
N PHE A 288 8.85 -19.06 -10.17
CA PHE A 288 10.14 -18.63 -10.73
C PHE A 288 11.34 -19.30 -10.08
N LYS A 289 11.20 -20.55 -9.61
CA LYS A 289 12.32 -21.32 -9.05
C LYS A 289 13.36 -21.58 -10.13
N LYS A 290 14.60 -21.14 -9.89
CA LYS A 290 15.75 -21.58 -10.70
C LYS A 290 16.07 -23.02 -10.32
N SER A 291 16.00 -23.92 -11.31
CA SER A 291 16.49 -25.30 -11.23
C SER A 291 17.99 -25.34 -11.03
#